data_AF-A0A2M7JVH3-F1
#
_entry.id   AF-A0A2M7JVH3-F1
#
_cell.length_a   1.000
_cell.length_b   1.000
_cell.length_c   1.000
_cell.angle_alpha   90.00
_cell.angle_beta   90.00
_cell.angle_gamma   90.00
#
_symmetry.space_group_name_H-M   'P 1'
#
loop_
_entity.id
_entity.type
_entity.pdbx_description
1 polymer ?
#
loop_
_entity_poly.entity_id
_entity_poly.type
_entity_poly.pdbx_seq_one_letter_code
_entity_poly.pdbx_strand_id
1 'polypeptide(L)'
;QKVRFDDLFSFKYSPRKGTRAAQFEDKVEEKVKQERLSILQEIQKEITLQKNQELEGRVKEVLVEGRSKQSDRDVTGRTRSNKVVNFKGDLELVGKLVPVQITKACPHSLRGEIVPTHCRLQNAPACRTDRDWRIKDSEILI
;
A
#
# COMPACT_ATOMS: atom_id res chain seq x y z
N GLN A 1 -9.07 18.83 -10.85
CA GLN A 1 -8.07 18.09 -10.03
C GLN A 1 -6.82 17.86 -10.89
N LYS A 2 -5.72 18.60 -10.69
CA LYS A 2 -4.53 18.50 -11.58
C LYS A 2 -3.59 17.35 -11.21
N VAL A 3 -3.44 17.08 -9.92
CA VAL A 3 -2.62 15.98 -9.39
C VAL A 3 -3.52 15.10 -8.55
N ARG A 4 -3.50 13.78 -8.80
CA ARG A 4 -4.39 12.78 -8.19
C ARG A 4 -3.58 11.84 -7.31
N PHE A 5 -3.36 12.24 -6.06
CA PHE A 5 -2.61 11.44 -5.09
C PHE A 5 -3.34 10.16 -4.70
N ASP A 6 -2.60 9.08 -4.43
CA ASP A 6 -3.17 7.83 -3.91
C ASP A 6 -3.71 7.97 -2.49
N ASP A 7 -2.97 8.68 -1.65
CA ASP A 7 -3.30 8.96 -0.26
C ASP A 7 -2.63 10.29 0.16
N LEU A 8 -3.10 10.86 1.26
CA LEU A 8 -2.76 12.22 1.71
C LEU A 8 -2.85 12.30 3.23
N PHE A 9 -1.81 12.85 3.84
CA PHE A 9 -1.86 13.31 5.23
C PHE A 9 -2.04 14.83 5.25
N SER A 10 -3.19 15.28 5.75
CA SER A 10 -3.56 16.69 5.81
C SER A 10 -3.78 17.13 7.25
N PHE A 11 -3.21 18.28 7.63
CA PHE A 11 -3.34 18.84 8.97
C PHE A 11 -3.66 20.33 8.90
N LYS A 12 -4.48 20.81 9.84
CA LYS A 12 -4.65 22.25 10.06
C LYS A 12 -3.46 22.81 10.81
N TYR A 13 -3.10 24.06 10.51
CA TYR A 13 -1.99 24.72 11.18
C TYR A 13 -2.25 24.93 12.68
N SER A 14 -1.30 24.51 13.50
CA SER A 14 -1.29 24.69 14.96
C SER A 14 -0.01 25.43 15.36
N PRO A 15 -0.10 26.66 15.90
CA PRO A 15 1.07 27.43 16.28
C PRO A 15 1.92 26.71 17.32
N ARG A 16 3.23 26.62 17.08
CA ARG A 16 4.20 26.08 18.05
C ARG A 16 5.10 27.21 18.54
N LYS A 17 5.27 27.30 19.87
CA LYS A 17 6.10 28.33 20.52
C LYS A 17 7.52 28.28 19.94
N GLY A 18 8.10 29.44 19.63
CA GLY A 18 9.45 29.56 19.06
C GLY A 18 9.56 29.42 17.54
N THR A 19 8.45 29.20 16.81
CA THR A 19 8.47 29.17 15.34
C THR A 19 8.19 30.55 14.74
N ARG A 20 8.81 30.88 13.59
CA ARG A 20 8.52 32.13 12.85
C ARG A 20 7.04 32.24 12.48
N ALA A 21 6.42 31.14 12.08
CA ALA A 21 5.01 31.09 11.73
C ALA A 21 4.07 31.41 12.92
N ALA A 22 4.53 31.27 14.17
CA ALA A 22 3.73 31.65 15.34
C ALA A 22 3.60 33.17 15.49
N GLN A 23 4.55 33.93 14.95
CA GLN A 23 4.62 35.40 15.00
C GLN A 23 3.79 36.09 13.91
N PHE A 24 3.26 35.34 12.93
CA PHE A 24 2.40 35.94 11.91
C PHE A 24 1.09 36.44 12.51
N GLU A 25 0.71 37.66 12.17
CA GLU A 25 -0.45 38.36 12.73
C GLU A 25 -1.76 37.91 12.06
N ASP A 26 -1.74 37.69 10.74
CA ASP A 26 -2.92 37.32 9.92
C ASP A 26 -3.29 35.84 10.04
N LYS A 27 -3.66 35.40 11.24
CA LYS A 27 -4.10 34.02 11.47
C LYS A 27 -5.52 33.82 10.98
N VAL A 28 -5.70 32.84 10.11
CA VAL A 28 -7.02 32.36 9.70
C VAL A 28 -7.76 31.81 10.92
N GLU A 29 -9.04 32.13 11.02
CA GLU A 29 -9.93 31.61 12.06
C GLU A 29 -9.96 30.07 12.10
N GLU A 30 -10.14 29.52 13.29
CA GLU A 30 -10.12 28.07 13.49
C GLU A 30 -11.24 27.35 12.72
N LYS A 31 -12.42 27.96 12.67
CA LYS A 31 -13.56 27.44 11.90
C LYS A 31 -13.24 27.33 10.42
N VAL A 32 -12.63 28.36 9.84
CA VAL A 32 -12.25 28.40 8.42
C VAL A 32 -11.15 27.38 8.12
N LYS A 33 -10.16 27.20 9.01
CA LYS A 33 -9.14 26.14 8.86
C LYS A 33 -9.78 24.76 8.84
N GLN A 34 -10.70 24.50 9.75
CA GLN A 34 -11.39 23.22 9.86
C GLN A 34 -12.25 22.95 8.62
N GLU A 35 -13.00 23.93 8.16
CA GLU A 35 -13.83 23.83 6.96
C GLU A 35 -12.99 23.53 5.71
N ARG A 36 -11.90 24.26 5.50
CA ARG A 36 -10.96 24.02 4.39
C ARG A 36 -10.36 22.62 4.43
N LEU A 37 -9.98 22.15 5.62
CA LEU A 37 -9.44 20.81 5.80
C LEU A 37 -10.48 19.74 5.44
N SER A 38 -11.73 19.89 5.91
CA SER A 38 -12.80 18.95 5.60
C SER A 38 -13.09 18.90 4.10
N ILE A 39 -13.15 20.05 3.41
CA ILE A 39 -13.34 20.12 1.96
C ILE A 39 -12.20 19.39 1.22
N LEU A 40 -10.96 19.65 1.61
CA LEU A 40 -9.80 18.98 1.02
C LEU A 40 -9.86 17.45 1.21
N GLN A 41 -10.22 17.00 2.41
CA GLN A 41 -10.30 15.58 2.75
C GLN A 41 -11.41 14.86 1.98
N GLU A 42 -12.57 15.49 1.79
CA GLU A 42 -13.66 14.87 1.02
C GLU A 42 -13.28 14.74 -0.46
N ILE A 43 -12.67 15.79 -1.05
CA ILE A 43 -12.15 15.72 -2.42
C ILE A 43 -11.12 14.59 -2.56
N GLN A 44 -10.20 14.46 -1.61
CA GLN A 44 -9.20 13.41 -1.65
C GLN A 44 -9.82 12.02 -1.54
N LYS A 45 -10.81 11.84 -0.65
CA LYS A 45 -11.49 10.57 -0.45
C LYS A 45 -12.13 10.06 -1.74
N GLU A 46 -12.73 10.94 -2.53
CA GLU A 46 -13.23 10.61 -3.87
C GLU A 46 -12.11 10.16 -4.81
N ILE A 47 -10.98 10.87 -4.84
CA ILE A 47 -9.82 10.52 -5.66
C ILE A 47 -9.25 9.16 -5.26
N THR A 48 -9.04 8.93 -3.96
CA THR A 48 -8.51 7.68 -3.43
C THR A 48 -9.42 6.50 -3.78
N LEU A 49 -10.74 6.67 -3.65
CA LEU A 49 -11.68 5.63 -4.05
C LEU A 49 -11.59 5.32 -5.56
N GLN A 50 -11.58 6.35 -6.41
CA GLN A 50 -11.44 6.17 -7.86
C GLN A 50 -10.15 5.42 -8.23
N LYS A 51 -9.01 5.82 -7.63
CA LYS A 51 -7.72 5.14 -7.85
C LYS A 51 -7.72 3.70 -7.34
N ASN A 52 -8.43 3.43 -6.25
CA ASN A 52 -8.57 2.07 -5.74
C ASN A 52 -9.46 1.21 -6.67
N GLN A 53 -10.53 1.78 -7.22
CA GLN A 53 -11.41 1.11 -8.19
C GLN A 53 -10.67 0.72 -9.47
N GLU A 54 -9.71 1.55 -9.93
CA GLU A 54 -8.85 1.22 -11.07
C GLU A 54 -8.02 -0.07 -10.86
N LEU A 55 -7.86 -0.53 -9.62
CA LEU A 55 -7.15 -1.76 -9.27
C LEU A 55 -8.02 -3.00 -9.27
N GLU A 56 -9.35 -2.87 -9.28
CA GLU A 56 -10.26 -4.01 -9.35
C GLU A 56 -9.97 -4.85 -10.60
N GLY A 57 -10.03 -6.18 -10.45
CA GLY A 57 -9.68 -7.17 -11.47
C GLY A 57 -8.17 -7.39 -11.66
N ARG A 58 -7.30 -6.50 -11.17
CA ARG A 58 -5.84 -6.65 -11.32
C ARG A 58 -5.25 -7.56 -10.26
N VAL A 59 -4.22 -8.32 -10.64
CA VAL A 59 -3.39 -9.08 -9.70
C VAL A 59 -2.28 -8.19 -9.14
N LYS A 60 -2.13 -8.19 -7.82
CA LYS A 60 -1.07 -7.47 -7.11
C LYS A 60 -0.32 -8.42 -6.19
N GLU A 61 0.98 -8.20 -6.09
CA GLU A 61 1.81 -8.83 -5.08
C GLU A 61 1.54 -8.17 -3.73
N VAL A 62 1.21 -9.00 -2.72
CA VAL A 62 0.83 -8.55 -1.37
C VAL A 62 1.71 -9.25 -0.35
N LEU A 63 2.37 -8.47 0.51
CA LEU A 63 3.05 -8.97 1.69
C LEU A 63 2.02 -9.20 2.79
N VAL A 64 1.89 -10.42 3.27
CA VAL A 64 0.94 -10.74 4.35
C VAL A 64 1.54 -10.34 5.70
N GLU A 65 0.80 -9.55 6.48
CA GLU A 65 1.28 -9.01 7.76
C GLU A 65 0.65 -9.73 8.96
N GLY A 66 -0.59 -10.21 8.85
CA GLY A 66 -1.28 -10.85 9.97
C GLY A 66 -2.77 -11.04 9.75
N ARG A 67 -3.52 -11.18 10.85
CA ARG A 67 -4.98 -11.23 10.83
C ARG A 67 -5.57 -9.88 10.43
N SER A 68 -6.64 -9.92 9.66
CA SER A 68 -7.46 -8.74 9.41
C SER A 68 -8.08 -8.24 10.72
N LYS A 69 -8.03 -6.93 10.95
CA LYS A 69 -8.67 -6.31 12.12
C LYS A 69 -10.20 -6.41 12.07
N GLN A 70 -10.78 -6.66 10.90
CA GLN A 70 -12.22 -6.62 10.67
C GLN A 70 -12.85 -8.03 10.57
N SER A 71 -12.04 -9.09 10.52
CA SER A 71 -12.52 -10.46 10.36
C SER A 71 -11.48 -11.43 10.90
N ASP A 72 -11.91 -12.35 11.78
CA ASP A 72 -11.05 -13.41 12.31
C ASP A 72 -10.68 -14.48 11.28
N ARG A 73 -11.35 -14.48 10.12
CA ARG A 73 -11.17 -15.47 9.04
C ARG A 73 -10.30 -14.98 7.90
N ASP A 74 -10.06 -13.67 7.83
CA ASP A 74 -9.29 -13.05 6.75
C ASP A 74 -7.91 -12.65 7.26
N VAL A 75 -6.92 -12.72 6.38
CA VAL A 75 -5.61 -12.12 6.59
C VAL A 75 -5.58 -10.73 5.98
N THR A 76 -4.64 -9.92 6.45
CA THR A 76 -4.36 -8.59 5.92
C THR A 76 -2.92 -8.51 5.48
N GLY A 77 -2.69 -7.73 4.43
CA GLY A 77 -1.38 -7.48 3.89
C GLY A 77 -1.31 -6.17 3.14
N ARG A 78 -0.12 -5.85 2.63
CA ARG A 78 0.15 -4.61 1.91
C ARG A 78 0.74 -4.88 0.53
N THR A 79 0.24 -4.12 -0.44
CA THR A 79 0.86 -4.03 -1.76
C THR A 79 2.17 -3.23 -1.71
N ARG A 80 2.97 -3.29 -2.78
CA ARG A 80 4.17 -2.44 -2.95
C ARG A 80 3.87 -0.94 -2.88
N SER A 81 2.64 -0.53 -3.24
CA SER A 81 2.16 0.85 -3.11
C SER A 81 1.57 1.16 -1.72
N ASN A 82 1.86 0.34 -0.72
CA ASN A 82 1.40 0.48 0.66
C ASN A 82 -0.14 0.45 0.85
N LYS A 83 -0.90 -0.04 -0.14
CA LYS A 83 -2.36 -0.22 -0.01
C LYS A 83 -2.65 -1.50 0.75
N VAL A 84 -3.56 -1.40 1.72
CA VAL A 84 -4.04 -2.52 2.55
C VAL A 84 -4.96 -3.42 1.73
N VAL A 85 -4.74 -4.73 1.77
CA VAL A 85 -5.57 -5.75 1.12
C VAL A 85 -5.99 -6.78 2.15
N ASN A 86 -7.29 -7.06 2.21
CA ASN A 86 -7.87 -8.09 3.07
C ASN A 86 -8.41 -9.23 2.20
N PHE A 87 -8.04 -10.46 2.53
CA PHE A 87 -8.41 -11.63 1.73
C PHE A 87 -8.41 -12.89 2.59
N LYS A 88 -9.11 -13.92 2.15
CA LYS A 88 -9.12 -15.22 2.83
C LYS A 88 -7.75 -15.89 2.69
N GLY A 89 -7.18 -16.36 3.79
CA GLY A 89 -5.88 -17.01 3.79
C GLY A 89 -5.50 -17.51 5.19
N ASP A 90 -4.46 -18.33 5.25
CA ASP A 90 -3.91 -18.84 6.51
C ASP A 90 -2.84 -17.89 7.07
N LEU A 91 -2.65 -17.90 8.39
CA LEU A 91 -1.57 -17.18 9.08
C LEU A 91 -0.18 -17.71 8.74
N GLU A 92 -0.07 -18.93 8.23
CA GLU A 92 1.20 -19.44 7.68
C GLU A 92 1.73 -18.61 6.50
N LEU A 93 0.88 -17.75 5.92
CA LEU A 93 1.26 -16.83 4.86
C LEU A 93 1.96 -15.56 5.38
N VAL A 94 1.90 -15.27 6.68
CA VAL A 94 2.52 -14.07 7.26
C VAL A 94 4.02 -14.02 6.95
N GLY A 95 4.49 -12.86 6.49
CA GLY A 95 5.86 -12.64 6.02
C GLY A 95 6.13 -13.09 4.58
N LYS A 96 5.18 -13.73 3.90
CA LYS A 96 5.30 -14.15 2.50
C LYS A 96 4.64 -13.14 1.55
N LEU A 97 5.17 -13.08 0.33
CA LEU A 97 4.56 -12.38 -0.79
C LEU A 97 3.64 -13.33 -1.54
N VAL A 98 2.37 -12.95 -1.69
CA VAL A 98 1.36 -13.74 -2.40
C VAL A 98 0.70 -12.91 -3.50
N PRO A 99 0.44 -13.49 -4.68
CA PRO A 99 -0.34 -12.83 -5.70
C PRO A 99 -1.82 -12.86 -5.33
N VAL A 100 -2.45 -11.69 -5.29
CA VAL A 100 -3.86 -11.52 -4.92
C VAL A 100 -4.55 -10.74 -6.03
N GLN A 101 -5.65 -11.29 -6.58
CA GLN A 101 -6.52 -10.54 -7.47
C GLN A 101 -7.43 -9.65 -6.62
N ILE A 102 -7.44 -8.35 -6.91
CA ILE A 102 -8.31 -7.40 -6.24
C ILE A 102 -9.73 -7.57 -6.77
N THR A 103 -10.68 -7.91 -5.90
CA THR A 103 -12.08 -8.14 -6.25
C THR A 103 -12.97 -6.95 -5.93
N LYS A 104 -12.60 -6.13 -4.94
CA LYS A 104 -13.37 -4.94 -4.55
C LYS A 104 -12.51 -3.86 -3.93
N ALA A 105 -12.73 -2.63 -4.35
CA ALA A 105 -12.18 -1.43 -3.74
C ALA A 105 -13.09 -0.89 -2.64
N CYS A 106 -12.51 -0.59 -1.48
CA CYS A 106 -13.13 0.15 -0.40
C CYS A 106 -12.40 1.51 -0.24
N PRO A 107 -12.97 2.48 0.51
CA PRO A 107 -12.36 3.79 0.67
C PRO A 107 -10.93 3.78 1.25
N HIS A 108 -10.61 2.82 2.13
CA HIS A 108 -9.31 2.75 2.82
C HIS A 108 -8.65 1.38 2.74
N SER A 109 -9.19 0.46 1.95
CA SER A 109 -8.66 -0.90 1.80
C SER A 109 -9.14 -1.53 0.52
N LEU A 110 -8.53 -2.64 0.14
CA LEU A 110 -8.95 -3.48 -0.95
C LEU A 110 -9.38 -4.84 -0.40
N ARG A 111 -10.29 -5.52 -1.08
CA ARG A 111 -10.55 -6.94 -0.91
C ARG A 111 -10.06 -7.71 -2.12
N GLY A 112 -9.63 -8.93 -1.89
CA GLY A 112 -9.16 -9.79 -2.96
C GLY A 112 -9.23 -11.27 -2.61
N GLU A 113 -8.76 -12.06 -3.56
CA GLU A 113 -8.65 -13.50 -3.44
C GLU A 113 -7.26 -13.92 -3.91
N ILE A 114 -6.66 -14.88 -3.20
CA ILE A 114 -5.35 -15.42 -3.58
C ILE A 114 -5.53 -16.12 -4.92
N VAL A 115 -4.70 -15.78 -5.90
CA VAL A 115 -4.63 -16.54 -7.13
C VAL A 115 -3.54 -17.61 -6.98
N PRO A 116 -3.80 -18.87 -7.33
CA PRO A 116 -2.77 -19.90 -7.30
C PRO A 116 -1.58 -19.46 -8.13
N THR A 117 -0.37 -19.63 -7.61
CA THR A 117 0.89 -19.54 -8.39
C THR A 117 1.02 -20.76 -9.32
N HIS A 118 0.00 -21.00 -10.13
CA HIS A 118 0.07 -21.89 -11.27
C HIS A 118 0.04 -21.01 -12.52
N CYS A 119 1.23 -20.64 -12.96
CA CYS A 119 1.52 -20.57 -14.39
C CYS A 119 3.03 -20.73 -14.51
N ARG A 120 3.48 -21.98 -14.76
CA ARG A 120 4.78 -22.15 -15.43
C ARG A 120 4.69 -21.29 -16.68
N LEU A 121 5.67 -20.43 -16.87
CA LEU A 121 5.98 -19.81 -18.14
C LEU A 121 5.87 -20.87 -19.25
N GLN A 122 4.75 -20.94 -19.97
CA GLN A 122 4.65 -21.78 -21.16
C GLN A 122 5.12 -21.05 -22.41
N ASN A 123 5.60 -19.80 -22.32
CA ASN A 123 6.26 -19.09 -23.42
C ASN A 123 7.33 -18.10 -22.94
N ALA A 124 8.27 -18.53 -22.09
CA ALA A 124 9.51 -17.79 -21.88
C ALA A 124 10.70 -18.61 -22.41
N PRO A 125 11.56 -18.03 -23.27
CA PRO A 125 12.74 -18.74 -23.73
C PRO A 125 13.73 -18.88 -22.57
N ALA A 126 14.03 -20.14 -22.25
CA ALA A 126 15.14 -20.62 -21.41
C ALA A 126 15.23 -20.03 -20.00
N CYS A 127 14.54 -20.67 -19.06
CA CYS A 127 14.99 -20.77 -17.68
C CYS A 127 16.37 -21.45 -17.67
N ARG A 128 17.47 -20.68 -17.61
CA ARG A 128 18.79 -21.22 -17.34
C ARG A 128 18.87 -21.58 -15.87
N THR A 129 18.58 -22.83 -15.56
CA THR A 129 19.06 -23.50 -14.35
C THR A 129 20.56 -23.67 -14.48
N ASP A 130 21.33 -22.78 -13.85
CA ASP A 130 22.56 -23.15 -13.16
C ASP A 130 23.17 -21.92 -12.51
N ARG A 131 23.19 -21.92 -11.18
CA ARG A 131 24.27 -21.33 -10.39
C ARG A 131 24.26 -21.97 -9.01
N ASP A 132 24.89 -23.14 -9.00
CA ASP A 132 25.48 -23.83 -7.85
C ASP A 132 26.17 -22.78 -6.94
N TRP A 133 25.70 -22.61 -5.71
CA TRP A 133 26.22 -21.63 -4.74
C TRP A 133 27.45 -22.16 -3.97
N ARG A 134 28.20 -23.09 -4.55
CA ARG A 134 29.45 -23.58 -3.95
C ARG A 134 30.50 -22.47 -3.95
N ILE A 135 30.71 -21.91 -2.76
CA ILE A 135 31.96 -21.29 -2.35
C ILE A 135 33.07 -22.32 -2.66
N LYS A 136 33.95 -22.00 -3.60
CA LYS A 136 35.24 -22.68 -3.73
C LYS A 136 36.30 -21.70 -3.30
N ASP A 137 36.98 -22.09 -2.24
CA ASP A 137 38.19 -21.50 -1.71
C ASP A 137 39.21 -21.27 -2.82
N SER A 138 39.78 -20.07 -2.85
CA SER A 138 41.02 -19.81 -3.57
C SER A 138 41.98 -19.12 -2.61
N GLU A 139 42.89 -19.95 -2.10
CA GLU A 139 44.12 -19.57 -1.43
C GLU A 139 44.84 -18.47 -2.23
N ILE A 140 45.21 -17.42 -1.51
CA ILE A 140 46.15 -16.39 -1.96
C ILE A 140 47.53 -16.93 -1.69
N LEU A 141 48.30 -17.18 -2.76
CA LEU A 141 49.74 -17.45 -2.68
C LEU A 141 50.48 -16.21 -3.23
N ILE A 142 51.30 -15.68 -2.32
CA ILE A 142 52.42 -14.73 -2.39
C ILE A 142 52.90 -14.35 -3.80
#